data_AF-A0A0D0AK07-F1
#
_entry.id   AF-A0A0D0AK07-F1
#
_cell.length_a   1.000
_cell.length_b   1.000
_cell.length_c   1.000
_cell.angle_alpha   90.00
_cell.angle_beta   90.00
_cell.angle_gamma   90.00
#
_symmetry.space_group_name_H-M   'P 1'
#
loop_
_entity.id
_entity.type
_entity.pdbx_description
1 polymer ?
#
loop_
_entity_poly.entity_id
_entity_poly.type
_entity_poly.pdbx_seq_one_letter_code
_entity_poly.pdbx_strand_id
1 'polypeptide(L)'
;MVVLRVASTCLRQSAAPNDNETEPTLPRPGSDPTEPLPAATIPQNIRIAGSTISNASIPALSETELHASTKKLGRKNEQFKDFIGMGYHNAVVPPVILRNVFENPAWYTPYTLYQPEIAQGHLESLVNFQTMITSLTSMHISNTSLLDEATAAAEAMVMAYARVHEAGALVIVATDLLALTLLKPPGEWGADVVLGNSARFGVPVGYEVPRGAFFAVAEKLKRKIPGRLIGRRKDTMGNPAYRLALQTREQHIRREKANSNICTSQALLANMAAMYAVYHGPVGFAKKCKDLRMHKF
;
A
#
# COMPACT_ATOMS: atom_id res chain seq x y z
N MET A 1 -3.88 22.37 -0.92
CA MET A 1 -4.80 21.21 -0.94
C MET A 1 -5.97 21.58 -1.84
N VAL A 2 -6.01 21.07 -3.07
CA VAL A 2 -7.08 21.39 -4.04
C VAL A 2 -8.30 20.57 -3.65
N VAL A 3 -9.33 21.22 -3.11
CA VAL A 3 -10.63 20.59 -2.90
C VAL A 3 -11.31 20.57 -4.26
N LEU A 4 -11.43 19.39 -4.88
CA LEU A 4 -12.15 19.24 -6.14
C LEU A 4 -13.65 19.21 -5.85
N ARG A 5 -14.42 20.18 -6.35
CA ARG A 5 -15.89 20.09 -6.44
C ARG A 5 -16.26 19.54 -7.81
N VAL A 6 -17.22 18.63 -7.85
CA VAL A 6 -17.67 18.01 -9.09
C VAL A 6 -19.07 18.51 -9.44
N ALA A 7 -19.37 18.68 -10.73
CA ALA A 7 -20.66 19.11 -11.22
C ALA A 7 -21.79 18.15 -10.80
N SER A 8 -23.03 18.62 -10.85
CA SER A 8 -24.24 17.92 -10.38
C SER A 8 -24.38 16.48 -10.88
N THR A 9 -23.89 16.16 -12.08
CA THR A 9 -23.94 14.81 -12.66
C THR A 9 -23.06 13.80 -11.94
N CYS A 10 -21.86 14.18 -11.51
CA CYS A 10 -20.97 13.29 -10.75
C CYS A 10 -21.37 13.21 -9.27
N LEU A 11 -21.93 14.30 -8.71
CA LEU A 11 -22.56 14.26 -7.39
C LEU A 11 -23.66 13.18 -7.34
N ARG A 12 -24.49 13.06 -8.38
CA ARG A 12 -25.51 11.99 -8.49
C ARG A 12 -24.96 10.58 -8.65
N GLN A 13 -23.73 10.42 -9.15
CA GLN A 13 -23.09 9.11 -9.30
C GLN A 13 -22.29 8.70 -8.07
N SER A 14 -21.79 9.69 -7.31
CA SER A 14 -20.94 9.49 -6.12
C SER A 14 -21.72 9.53 -4.81
N ALA A 15 -22.87 10.19 -4.78
CA ALA A 15 -23.75 10.27 -3.62
C ALA A 15 -24.94 9.33 -3.82
N ALA A 16 -25.03 8.32 -2.96
CA ALA A 16 -26.26 7.59 -2.69
C ALA A 16 -26.62 7.80 -1.21
N PRO A 17 -27.90 8.04 -0.87
CA PRO A 17 -29.09 7.97 -1.74
C PRO A 17 -29.29 9.20 -2.64
N ASN A 18 -29.99 9.02 -3.77
CA ASN A 18 -30.43 10.11 -4.66
C ASN A 18 -31.61 10.90 -4.07
N ASP A 19 -31.90 12.08 -4.61
CA ASP A 19 -33.02 12.96 -4.17
C ASP A 19 -34.41 12.28 -4.13
N ASN A 20 -34.58 11.16 -4.85
CA ASN A 20 -35.82 10.35 -4.86
C ASN A 20 -35.79 9.17 -3.87
N GLU A 21 -34.62 8.83 -3.34
CA GLU A 21 -34.39 7.78 -2.32
C GLU A 21 -34.20 8.38 -0.91
N THR A 22 -34.05 9.71 -0.83
CA THR A 22 -34.22 10.45 0.41
C THR A 22 -35.70 10.48 0.80
N GLU A 23 -36.25 9.34 1.22
CA GLU A 23 -37.36 9.40 2.17
C GLU A 23 -36.92 10.28 3.35
N PRO A 24 -37.83 11.05 3.98
CA PRO A 24 -37.47 11.85 5.13
C PRO A 24 -36.89 10.89 6.18
N THR A 25 -35.56 10.90 6.34
CA THR A 25 -34.88 10.24 7.46
C THR A 25 -35.65 10.63 8.70
N LEU A 26 -36.29 9.65 9.33
CA LEU A 26 -37.09 9.87 10.52
C LEU A 26 -36.28 10.77 11.48
N PRO A 27 -36.86 11.88 11.97
CA PRO A 27 -36.15 12.72 12.91
C PRO A 27 -35.65 11.85 14.06
N ARG A 28 -34.44 12.15 14.58
CA ARG A 28 -33.90 11.46 15.75
C ARG A 28 -34.98 11.44 16.84
N PRO A 29 -35.15 10.35 17.60
CA PRO A 29 -36.07 10.35 18.73
C PRO A 29 -35.78 11.55 19.64
N GLY A 30 -36.71 12.52 19.72
CA GLY A 30 -36.58 13.74 20.51
C GLY A 30 -36.12 15.02 19.76
N SER A 31 -35.86 14.98 18.45
CA SER A 31 -35.57 16.21 17.66
C SER A 31 -36.83 16.78 17.01
N ASP A 32 -36.86 18.10 16.83
CA ASP A 32 -37.90 18.78 16.04
C ASP A 32 -37.91 18.21 14.61
N PRO A 33 -39.03 17.64 14.13
CA PRO A 33 -39.15 17.11 12.76
C PRO A 33 -38.89 18.14 11.66
N THR A 34 -38.96 19.43 11.98
CA THR A 34 -38.77 20.54 11.03
C THR A 34 -37.32 21.02 10.95
N GLU A 35 -36.46 20.60 11.89
CA GLU A 35 -35.05 21.00 11.88
C GLU A 35 -34.24 20.12 10.91
N PRO A 36 -33.50 20.70 9.94
CA PRO A 36 -32.64 19.93 9.06
C PRO A 36 -31.58 19.13 9.83
N LEU A 37 -31.34 17.86 9.47
CA LEU A 37 -30.39 16.98 10.16
C LEU A 37 -29.00 17.58 10.43
N PRO A 38 -28.35 18.32 9.50
CA PRO A 38 -27.07 18.97 9.79
C PRO A 38 -27.18 20.02 10.91
N ALA A 39 -28.32 20.71 11.02
CA ALA A 39 -28.58 21.67 12.07
C ALA A 39 -28.79 20.99 13.44
N ALA A 40 -29.51 19.87 13.46
CA ALA A 40 -29.69 19.08 14.67
C ALA A 40 -28.42 18.31 15.12
N THR A 41 -27.42 18.16 14.25
CA THR A 41 -26.24 17.30 14.49
C THR A 41 -24.95 18.08 14.76
N ILE A 42 -24.71 19.18 14.06
CA ILE A 42 -23.42 19.89 14.09
C ILE A 42 -23.52 21.12 15.01
N PRO A 43 -22.72 21.24 16.09
CA PRO A 43 -22.74 22.43 16.95
C PRO A 43 -22.51 23.73 16.17
N GLN A 44 -23.31 24.77 16.45
CA GLN A 44 -23.32 26.00 15.65
C GLN A 44 -21.97 26.74 15.65
N ASN A 45 -21.25 26.71 16.77
CA ASN A 45 -19.97 27.41 16.95
C ASN A 45 -18.81 26.87 16.10
N ILE A 46 -18.93 25.66 15.53
CA ILE A 46 -17.92 25.06 14.64
C ILE A 46 -18.37 25.01 13.18
N ARG A 47 -19.57 25.52 12.85
CA ARG A 47 -20.05 25.53 11.46
C ARG A 47 -19.31 26.57 10.64
N ILE A 48 -18.95 26.17 9.42
CA ILE A 48 -18.37 27.08 8.44
C ILE A 48 -19.50 27.86 7.77
N ALA A 49 -19.31 29.17 7.60
CA ALA A 49 -20.29 30.01 6.90
C ALA A 49 -20.47 29.52 5.45
N GLY A 50 -21.71 29.44 4.96
CA GLY A 50 -22.03 28.95 3.62
C GLY A 50 -21.36 29.72 2.47
N SER A 51 -20.90 30.95 2.75
CA SER A 51 -20.17 31.82 1.82
C SER A 51 -18.66 31.52 1.74
N THR A 52 -18.12 30.66 2.62
CA THR A 52 -16.66 30.43 2.72
C THR A 52 -16.06 29.78 1.49
N ILE A 53 -16.85 28.97 0.76
CA ILE A 53 -16.43 28.30 -0.47
C ILE A 53 -17.45 28.60 -1.56
N SER A 54 -17.02 29.21 -2.66
CA SER A 54 -17.86 29.53 -3.81
C SER A 54 -17.38 28.84 -5.08
N ASN A 55 -18.30 28.64 -6.03
CA ASN A 55 -17.95 28.12 -7.35
C ASN A 55 -17.04 29.06 -8.16
N ALA A 56 -16.93 30.33 -7.76
CA ALA A 56 -15.97 31.27 -8.32
C ALA A 56 -14.53 30.96 -7.85
N SER A 57 -14.36 30.53 -6.59
CA SER A 57 -13.06 30.12 -6.05
C SER A 57 -12.64 28.71 -6.44
N ILE A 58 -13.60 27.78 -6.54
CA ILE A 58 -13.38 26.38 -6.90
C ILE A 58 -14.52 25.96 -7.83
N PRO A 59 -14.32 26.01 -9.16
CA PRO A 59 -15.36 25.65 -10.11
C PRO A 59 -15.68 24.16 -10.01
N ALA A 60 -16.97 23.84 -10.08
CA ALA A 60 -17.44 22.47 -10.18
C ALA A 60 -17.32 22.01 -11.63
N LEU A 61 -16.44 21.04 -11.90
CA LEU A 61 -16.24 20.48 -13.24
C LEU A 61 -17.05 19.20 -13.41
N SER A 62 -17.60 18.97 -14.61
CA SER A 62 -18.08 17.64 -15.00
C SER A 62 -16.91 16.64 -15.08
N GLU A 63 -17.21 15.35 -15.07
CA GLU A 63 -16.18 14.29 -15.22
C GLU A 63 -15.35 14.49 -16.50
N THR A 64 -16.00 14.81 -17.61
CA THR A 64 -15.35 15.09 -18.90
C THR A 64 -14.43 16.31 -18.83
N GLU A 65 -14.89 17.40 -18.21
CA GLU A 65 -14.09 18.62 -18.04
C GLU A 65 -12.91 18.39 -17.10
N LEU A 66 -13.12 17.65 -16.01
CA LEU A 66 -12.07 17.27 -15.06
C LEU A 66 -11.00 16.41 -15.74
N HIS A 67 -11.40 15.43 -16.55
CA HIS A 67 -10.50 14.59 -17.34
C HIS A 67 -9.68 15.42 -18.34
N ALA A 68 -10.34 16.30 -19.10
CA ALA A 68 -9.68 17.16 -20.08
C ALA A 68 -8.68 18.11 -19.40
N SER A 69 -9.07 18.71 -18.27
CA SER A 69 -8.22 19.57 -17.46
C SER A 69 -7.00 18.83 -16.92
N THR A 70 -7.21 17.63 -16.36
CA THR A 70 -6.14 16.79 -15.81
C THR A 70 -5.16 16.35 -16.90
N LYS A 71 -5.65 15.96 -18.08
CA LYS A 71 -4.81 15.66 -19.25
C LYS A 71 -4.00 16.88 -19.71
N LYS A 72 -4.61 18.07 -19.75
CA LYS A 72 -3.93 19.31 -20.11
C LYS A 72 -2.78 19.61 -19.14
N LEU A 73 -3.00 19.40 -17.84
CA LEU A 73 -1.98 19.57 -16.82
C LEU A 73 -0.86 18.53 -16.95
N GLY A 74 -1.22 17.24 -17.09
CA GLY A 74 -0.25 16.15 -17.22
C GLY A 74 0.67 16.28 -18.44
N ARG A 75 0.21 16.92 -19.53
CA ARG A 75 1.02 17.23 -20.73
C ARG A 75 2.13 18.26 -20.48
N LYS A 76 2.11 18.98 -19.35
CA LYS A 76 3.21 19.87 -18.98
C LYS A 76 4.41 19.12 -18.41
N ASN A 77 4.25 17.84 -18.04
CA ASN A 77 5.34 17.02 -17.56
C ASN A 77 6.21 16.58 -18.74
N GLU A 78 7.51 16.69 -18.59
CA GLU A 78 8.49 16.18 -19.54
C GLU A 78 8.88 14.75 -19.15
N GLN A 79 8.81 13.83 -20.12
CA GLN A 79 9.15 12.43 -19.88
C GLN A 79 10.58 12.16 -20.35
N PHE A 80 11.46 11.87 -19.40
CA PHE A 80 12.84 11.51 -19.67
C PHE A 80 13.08 10.02 -19.48
N LYS A 81 14.17 9.52 -20.07
CA LYS A 81 14.73 8.23 -19.69
C LYS A 81 15.59 8.46 -18.44
N ASP A 82 14.97 8.30 -17.28
CA ASP A 82 15.62 8.58 -16.01
C ASP A 82 16.53 7.43 -15.58
N PHE A 83 17.83 7.71 -15.54
CA PHE A 83 18.88 6.83 -15.01
C PHE A 83 19.49 7.35 -13.70
N ILE A 84 18.78 8.24 -13.01
CA ILE A 84 19.21 8.85 -11.74
C ILE A 84 19.46 7.77 -10.68
N GLY A 85 18.68 6.69 -10.66
CA GLY A 85 18.83 5.61 -9.68
C GLY A 85 18.35 6.06 -8.30
N MET A 86 19.23 6.10 -7.31
CA MET A 86 18.93 6.53 -5.93
C MET A 86 17.77 5.76 -5.25
N GLY A 87 17.52 4.51 -5.62
CA GLY A 87 16.37 3.71 -5.15
C GLY A 87 15.14 3.77 -6.08
N TYR A 88 15.26 4.48 -7.20
CA TYR A 88 14.23 4.72 -8.20
C TYR A 88 14.70 4.15 -9.54
N HIS A 89 14.01 3.11 -10.01
CA HIS A 89 14.34 2.47 -11.28
C HIS A 89 13.08 2.27 -12.09
N ASN A 90 13.11 2.69 -13.36
CA ASN A 90 12.01 2.42 -14.27
C ASN A 90 11.79 0.91 -14.42
N ALA A 91 10.55 0.48 -14.29
CA ALA A 91 10.12 -0.90 -14.46
C ALA A 91 9.08 -1.00 -15.57
N VAL A 92 9.23 -2.01 -16.42
CA VAL A 92 8.18 -2.36 -17.38
C VAL A 92 7.07 -3.07 -16.64
N VAL A 93 5.92 -2.40 -16.51
CA VAL A 93 4.70 -2.98 -15.92
C VAL A 93 4.03 -3.87 -16.97
N PRO A 94 3.85 -5.18 -16.73
CA PRO A 94 3.17 -6.05 -17.68
C PRO A 94 1.73 -5.57 -17.90
N PRO A 95 1.28 -5.37 -19.15
CA PRO A 95 -0.07 -4.86 -19.42
C PRO A 95 -1.19 -5.69 -18.80
N VAL A 96 -0.98 -7.00 -18.66
CA VAL A 96 -1.95 -7.90 -17.99
C VAL A 96 -2.09 -7.59 -16.50
N ILE A 97 -1.03 -7.17 -15.82
CA ILE A 97 -1.07 -6.78 -14.41
C ILE A 97 -1.66 -5.38 -14.27
N LEU A 98 -1.24 -4.43 -15.12
CA LEU A 98 -1.78 -3.08 -15.13
C LEU A 98 -3.31 -3.10 -15.28
N ARG A 99 -3.81 -3.77 -16.31
CA ARG A 99 -5.24 -3.76 -16.64
C ARG A 99 -6.11 -4.57 -15.67
N ASN A 100 -5.64 -5.75 -15.25
CA ASN A 100 -6.49 -6.68 -14.50
C ASN A 100 -6.33 -6.58 -12.98
N VAL A 101 -5.31 -5.84 -12.49
CA VAL A 101 -5.07 -5.62 -11.06
C VAL A 101 -5.12 -4.13 -10.73
N PHE A 102 -4.26 -3.30 -11.32
CA PHE A 102 -4.16 -1.88 -10.95
C PHE A 102 -5.39 -1.07 -11.38
N GLU A 103 -5.89 -1.31 -12.60
CA GLU A 103 -7.07 -0.64 -13.17
C GLU A 103 -8.38 -1.37 -12.85
N ASN A 104 -8.36 -2.40 -12.00
CA ASN A 104 -9.52 -3.21 -11.67
C ASN A 104 -10.10 -2.87 -10.29
N PRO A 105 -11.35 -2.33 -10.20
CA PRO A 105 -11.99 -1.97 -8.94
C PRO A 105 -12.07 -3.11 -7.93
N ALA A 106 -12.18 -4.36 -8.38
CA ALA A 106 -12.23 -5.52 -7.50
C ALA A 106 -10.96 -5.69 -6.66
N TRP A 107 -9.82 -5.10 -7.09
CA TRP A 107 -8.54 -5.15 -6.41
C TRP A 107 -8.21 -3.91 -5.57
N TYR A 108 -8.71 -2.73 -5.97
CA TYR A 108 -8.37 -1.47 -5.28
C TYR A 108 -9.48 -0.89 -4.40
N THR A 109 -10.72 -1.36 -4.52
CA THR A 109 -11.84 -0.90 -3.67
C THR A 109 -11.92 -1.62 -2.32
N PRO A 110 -11.58 -2.93 -2.18
CA PRO A 110 -11.56 -3.56 -0.87
C PRO A 110 -10.52 -2.90 0.04
N TYR A 111 -10.88 -2.70 1.30
CA TYR A 111 -9.97 -2.14 2.29
C TYR A 111 -9.17 -3.24 3.00
N THR A 112 -8.67 -2.95 4.19
CA THR A 112 -7.98 -3.93 5.02
C THR A 112 -8.83 -5.19 5.21
N LEU A 113 -8.21 -6.33 4.98
CA LEU A 113 -8.82 -7.66 4.93
C LEU A 113 -9.15 -8.21 6.34
N TYR A 114 -9.98 -7.48 7.10
CA TYR A 114 -10.39 -7.84 8.46
C TYR A 114 -11.31 -9.07 8.50
N GLN A 115 -12.09 -9.29 7.43
CA GLN A 115 -12.96 -10.45 7.26
C GLN A 115 -12.27 -11.45 6.33
N PRO A 116 -11.48 -12.40 6.86
CA PRO A 116 -10.62 -13.26 6.04
C PRO A 116 -11.42 -14.17 5.09
N GLU A 117 -12.62 -14.58 5.45
CA GLU A 117 -13.46 -15.54 4.72
C GLU A 117 -13.83 -15.03 3.32
N ILE A 118 -14.02 -13.71 3.17
CA ILE A 118 -14.37 -13.07 1.89
C ILE A 118 -13.16 -12.38 1.22
N ALA A 119 -11.95 -12.63 1.71
CA ALA A 119 -10.73 -11.93 1.29
C ALA A 119 -9.58 -12.86 0.88
N GLN A 120 -9.83 -14.17 0.74
CA GLN A 120 -8.77 -15.18 0.53
C GLN A 120 -7.88 -14.91 -0.70
N GLY A 121 -8.43 -14.44 -1.82
CA GLY A 121 -7.63 -14.15 -3.03
C GLY A 121 -6.59 -13.05 -2.80
N HIS A 122 -6.97 -11.97 -2.10
CA HIS A 122 -6.03 -10.90 -1.73
C HIS A 122 -5.02 -11.37 -0.68
N LEU A 123 -5.46 -12.17 0.30
CA LEU A 123 -4.58 -12.72 1.32
C LEU A 123 -3.53 -13.68 0.74
N GLU A 124 -3.92 -14.52 -0.22
CA GLU A 124 -3.01 -15.42 -0.92
C GLU A 124 -1.97 -14.64 -1.74
N SER A 125 -2.38 -13.57 -2.43
CA SER A 125 -1.44 -12.70 -3.16
C SER A 125 -0.41 -12.05 -2.21
N LEU A 126 -0.82 -11.64 -1.01
CA LEU A 126 0.10 -11.11 0.01
C LEU A 126 1.01 -12.21 0.60
N VAL A 127 0.56 -13.46 0.69
CA VAL A 127 1.43 -14.60 1.05
C VAL A 127 2.47 -14.83 -0.05
N ASN A 128 2.10 -14.71 -1.32
CA ASN A 128 3.05 -14.78 -2.44
C ASN A 128 4.08 -13.66 -2.35
N PHE A 129 3.67 -12.44 -1.97
CA PHE A 129 4.59 -11.35 -1.68
C PHE A 129 5.57 -11.71 -0.55
N GLN A 130 5.05 -12.15 0.62
CA GLN A 130 5.89 -12.54 1.75
C GLN A 130 6.88 -13.65 1.37
N THR A 131 6.41 -14.65 0.62
CA THR A 131 7.22 -15.78 0.16
C THR A 131 8.33 -15.31 -0.77
N MET A 132 8.00 -14.49 -1.76
CA MET A 132 8.97 -13.88 -2.68
C MET A 132 10.06 -13.10 -1.94
N ILE A 133 9.68 -12.26 -0.97
CA ILE A 133 10.65 -11.52 -0.16
C ILE A 133 11.51 -12.49 0.67
N THR A 134 10.92 -13.46 1.36
CA THR A 134 11.70 -14.42 2.17
C THR A 134 12.67 -15.24 1.32
N SER A 135 12.28 -15.63 0.10
CA SER A 135 13.16 -16.36 -0.83
C SER A 135 14.29 -15.49 -1.38
N LEU A 136 14.02 -14.24 -1.75
CA LEU A 136 15.06 -13.35 -2.30
C LEU A 136 16.01 -12.82 -1.24
N THR A 137 15.54 -12.65 0.00
CA THR A 137 16.36 -12.12 1.11
C THR A 137 16.99 -13.21 1.97
N SER A 138 16.57 -14.46 1.81
CA SER A 138 16.88 -15.60 2.69
C SER A 138 16.52 -15.33 4.16
N MET A 139 15.51 -14.51 4.40
CA MET A 139 14.97 -14.20 5.73
C MET A 139 13.80 -15.12 6.08
N HIS A 140 13.54 -15.29 7.36
CA HIS A 140 12.54 -16.24 7.85
C HIS A 140 11.12 -15.71 7.70
N ILE A 141 10.92 -14.40 7.90
CA ILE A 141 9.60 -13.76 7.87
C ILE A 141 9.68 -12.43 7.15
N SER A 142 8.73 -12.15 6.27
CA SER A 142 8.46 -10.83 5.70
C SER A 142 7.08 -10.34 6.11
N ASN A 143 6.92 -9.02 6.27
CA ASN A 143 5.60 -8.39 6.40
C ASN A 143 4.93 -8.21 5.02
N THR A 144 3.72 -7.63 5.01
CA THR A 144 2.91 -7.39 3.79
C THR A 144 3.03 -5.95 3.28
N SER A 145 4.26 -5.43 3.25
CA SER A 145 4.68 -4.07 2.90
C SER A 145 4.79 -3.02 4.02
N LEU A 146 5.66 -2.03 3.78
CA LEU A 146 5.75 -0.73 4.47
C LEU A 146 5.53 0.43 3.48
N LEU A 147 5.60 1.67 3.96
CA LEU A 147 5.27 2.88 3.18
C LEU A 147 6.28 3.16 2.07
N ASP A 148 7.58 3.16 2.39
CA ASP A 148 8.69 3.37 1.47
C ASP A 148 10.00 2.84 2.09
N GLU A 149 11.12 2.91 1.35
CA GLU A 149 12.41 2.41 1.81
C GLU A 149 12.96 3.19 3.02
N ALA A 150 12.73 4.50 3.08
CA ALA A 150 13.25 5.34 4.16
C ALA A 150 12.52 5.07 5.49
N THR A 151 11.20 4.96 5.46
CA THR A 151 10.37 4.57 6.60
C THR A 151 10.65 3.12 7.00
N ALA A 152 10.90 2.23 6.03
CA ALA A 152 11.37 0.88 6.32
C ALA A 152 12.71 0.89 7.06
N ALA A 153 13.67 1.71 6.63
CA ALA A 153 14.95 1.88 7.33
C ALA A 153 14.77 2.45 8.74
N ALA A 154 13.87 3.42 8.92
CA ALA A 154 13.54 3.97 10.23
C ALA A 154 12.91 2.92 11.16
N GLU A 155 11.97 2.11 10.66
CA GLU A 155 11.40 0.98 11.40
C GLU A 155 12.47 -0.06 11.78
N ALA A 156 13.42 -0.32 10.87
CA ALA A 156 14.54 -1.18 11.18
C ALA A 156 15.41 -0.58 12.29
N MET A 157 15.72 0.72 12.26
CA MET A 157 16.46 1.41 13.32
C MET A 157 15.74 1.31 14.67
N VAL A 158 14.40 1.43 14.70
CA VAL A 158 13.59 1.22 15.91
C VAL A 158 13.73 -0.20 16.42
N MET A 159 13.78 -1.20 15.54
CA MET A 159 14.06 -2.59 15.95
C MET A 159 15.52 -2.81 16.38
N ALA A 160 16.47 -2.10 15.78
CA ALA A 160 17.91 -2.23 15.98
C ALA A 160 18.49 -1.21 16.96
N TYR A 161 17.72 -0.85 17.98
CA TYR A 161 18.21 -0.11 19.13
C TYR A 161 19.17 -1.00 19.98
N ALA A 162 20.35 -1.32 19.41
CA ALA A 162 21.65 -1.83 19.90
C ALA A 162 22.37 -2.77 18.87
N ARG A 163 23.74 -2.61 18.79
CA ARG A 163 24.90 -2.86 17.83
C ARG A 163 24.93 -3.93 16.69
N VAL A 164 26.06 -4.51 16.18
CA VAL A 164 26.22 -5.82 15.41
C VAL A 164 26.85 -7.04 16.22
N HIS A 165 26.37 -8.29 16.02
CA HIS A 165 26.23 -9.46 16.95
C HIS A 165 27.08 -9.64 18.22
N GLU A 166 28.40 -9.58 18.18
CA GLU A 166 29.26 -9.83 19.37
C GLU A 166 29.12 -8.73 20.44
N ALA A 167 28.68 -7.55 20.01
CA ALA A 167 28.41 -6.42 20.91
C ALA A 167 26.94 -6.35 21.38
N GLY A 168 26.11 -7.41 21.20
CA GLY A 168 24.67 -7.47 21.58
C GLY A 168 23.62 -6.77 20.68
N ALA A 169 23.53 -7.15 19.40
CA ALA A 169 23.74 -6.17 18.35
C ALA A 169 23.18 -6.64 16.98
N LEU A 170 22.14 -6.01 16.38
CA LEU A 170 21.55 -6.32 15.05
C LEU A 170 22.24 -5.75 13.77
N VAL A 171 22.23 -6.56 12.70
CA VAL A 171 22.60 -6.19 11.32
C VAL A 171 21.35 -5.88 10.48
N ILE A 172 21.25 -4.67 9.94
CA ILE A 172 20.18 -4.25 9.01
C ILE A 172 20.76 -4.01 7.62
N VAL A 173 20.11 -4.54 6.59
CA VAL A 173 20.52 -4.35 5.20
C VAL A 173 19.38 -3.76 4.37
N ALA A 174 19.58 -2.55 3.82
CA ALA A 174 18.76 -2.02 2.74
C ALA A 174 19.28 -2.57 1.40
N THR A 175 18.39 -3.08 0.54
CA THR A 175 18.79 -3.79 -0.69
C THR A 175 17.74 -3.71 -1.79
N ASP A 176 18.18 -3.99 -3.02
CA ASP A 176 17.34 -4.09 -4.23
C ASP A 176 16.99 -5.55 -4.53
N LEU A 177 15.70 -5.86 -4.67
CA LEU A 177 15.21 -7.23 -4.92
C LEU A 177 15.71 -7.84 -6.23
N LEU A 178 15.90 -7.04 -7.28
CA LEU A 178 16.42 -7.52 -8.55
C LEU A 178 17.91 -7.84 -8.43
N ALA A 179 18.68 -7.07 -7.67
CA ALA A 179 20.09 -7.36 -7.41
C ALA A 179 20.27 -8.70 -6.66
N LEU A 180 19.37 -9.00 -5.71
CA LEU A 180 19.39 -10.28 -4.96
C LEU A 180 19.11 -11.52 -5.81
N THR A 181 18.69 -11.37 -7.07
CA THR A 181 18.57 -12.51 -7.99
C THR A 181 19.92 -13.06 -8.45
N LEU A 182 21.00 -12.27 -8.30
CA LEU A 182 22.37 -12.66 -8.65
C LEU A 182 23.34 -12.62 -7.47
N LEU A 183 23.06 -11.81 -6.45
CA LEU A 183 23.92 -11.66 -5.28
C LEU A 183 23.55 -12.66 -4.20
N LYS A 184 24.56 -13.06 -3.39
CA LYS A 184 24.31 -13.84 -2.18
C LYS A 184 23.43 -13.02 -1.22
N PRO A 185 22.25 -13.51 -0.82
CA PRO A 185 21.27 -12.69 -0.12
C PRO A 185 21.65 -12.42 1.35
N PRO A 186 21.27 -11.25 1.91
CA PRO A 186 21.58 -10.81 3.29
C PRO A 186 21.40 -11.85 4.39
N GLY A 187 20.33 -12.65 4.35
CA GLY A 187 20.07 -13.67 5.37
C GLY A 187 21.16 -14.76 5.45
N GLU A 188 21.84 -15.07 4.35
CA GLU A 188 22.88 -16.12 4.32
C GLU A 188 24.23 -15.71 4.90
N TRP A 189 24.42 -14.42 5.17
CA TRP A 189 25.64 -13.88 5.82
C TRP A 189 25.32 -13.17 7.14
N GLY A 190 24.13 -13.43 7.70
CA GLY A 190 23.80 -13.08 9.08
C GLY A 190 23.02 -11.78 9.25
N ALA A 191 22.35 -11.25 8.23
CA ALA A 191 21.45 -10.11 8.43
C ALA A 191 20.29 -10.46 9.39
N ASP A 192 19.94 -9.54 10.29
CA ASP A 192 18.78 -9.69 11.19
C ASP A 192 17.52 -9.07 10.59
N VAL A 193 17.68 -8.02 9.79
CA VAL A 193 16.62 -7.27 9.13
C VAL A 193 17.05 -6.93 7.70
N VAL A 194 16.15 -7.11 6.76
CA VAL A 194 16.37 -6.78 5.35
C VAL A 194 15.18 -5.99 4.84
N LEU A 195 15.44 -4.87 4.20
CA LEU A 195 14.41 -3.94 3.76
C LEU A 195 14.77 -3.32 2.42
N GLY A 196 13.81 -2.66 1.80
CA GLY A 196 14.02 -1.94 0.56
C GLY A 196 12.71 -1.68 -0.16
N ASN A 197 12.82 -1.38 -1.46
CA ASN A 197 11.68 -1.06 -2.31
C ASN A 197 11.37 -2.21 -3.27
N SER A 198 10.08 -2.55 -3.42
CA SER A 198 9.62 -3.55 -4.40
C SER A 198 9.19 -2.96 -5.74
N ALA A 199 9.26 -1.64 -5.92
CA ALA A 199 8.70 -0.97 -7.10
C ALA A 199 9.27 -1.43 -8.44
N ARG A 200 10.55 -1.86 -8.45
CA ARG A 200 11.19 -2.38 -9.68
C ARG A 200 10.51 -3.66 -10.19
N PHE A 201 9.69 -4.31 -9.37
CA PHE A 201 8.89 -5.48 -9.73
C PHE A 201 7.53 -5.04 -10.29
N GLY A 202 7.56 -4.27 -11.37
CA GLY A 202 6.34 -3.96 -12.14
C GLY A 202 5.38 -2.96 -11.48
N VAL A 203 5.90 -2.02 -10.69
CA VAL A 203 5.12 -0.87 -10.18
C VAL A 203 5.55 0.41 -10.93
N PRO A 204 4.61 1.26 -11.40
CA PRO A 204 4.95 2.54 -12.02
C PRO A 204 5.76 3.45 -11.08
N VAL A 205 6.68 4.26 -11.61
CA VAL A 205 7.54 5.16 -10.80
C VAL A 205 6.74 6.27 -10.10
N GLY A 206 5.63 6.69 -10.70
CA GLY A 206 4.59 7.51 -10.06
C GLY A 206 5.01 8.92 -9.61
N TYR A 207 6.20 9.42 -9.99
CA TYR A 207 6.79 10.62 -9.41
C TYR A 207 6.83 10.54 -7.87
N GLU A 208 7.67 9.64 -7.36
CA GLU A 208 7.92 9.35 -5.93
C GLU A 208 7.00 8.33 -5.24
N VAL A 209 5.68 8.34 -5.43
CA VAL A 209 4.73 7.51 -4.66
C VAL A 209 3.46 7.18 -5.46
N PRO A 210 2.65 6.17 -5.06
CA PRO A 210 2.86 5.20 -3.98
C PRO A 210 3.74 4.01 -4.40
N ARG A 211 4.43 3.37 -3.44
CA ARG A 211 5.27 2.17 -3.65
C ARG A 211 5.20 1.21 -2.48
N GLY A 212 5.25 -0.10 -2.73
CA GLY A 212 5.40 -1.08 -1.66
C GLY A 212 6.85 -1.22 -1.24
N ALA A 213 7.20 -0.80 -0.02
CA ALA A 213 8.45 -1.24 0.58
C ALA A 213 8.32 -2.67 1.10
N PHE A 214 9.41 -3.44 1.12
CA PHE A 214 9.45 -4.74 1.76
C PHE A 214 10.25 -4.68 3.06
N PHE A 215 9.92 -5.55 3.99
CA PHE A 215 10.60 -5.62 5.28
C PHE A 215 10.56 -7.06 5.81
N ALA A 216 11.73 -7.64 5.98
CA ALA A 216 11.92 -9.01 6.42
C ALA A 216 12.87 -9.10 7.61
N VAL A 217 12.65 -10.07 8.49
CA VAL A 217 13.36 -10.22 9.76
C VAL A 217 13.69 -11.67 10.05
N ALA A 218 14.72 -11.88 10.88
CA ALA A 218 15.05 -13.20 11.42
C ALA A 218 13.94 -13.69 12.37
N GLU A 219 13.78 -15.00 12.51
CA GLU A 219 12.72 -15.63 13.31
C GLU A 219 12.65 -15.09 14.76
N LYS A 220 13.81 -14.82 15.36
CA LYS A 220 13.93 -14.25 16.72
C LYS A 220 13.25 -12.88 16.88
N LEU A 221 13.08 -12.12 15.79
CA LEU A 221 12.48 -10.79 15.77
C LEU A 221 11.00 -10.79 15.34
N LYS A 222 10.38 -11.95 15.09
CA LYS A 222 9.01 -12.04 14.54
C LYS A 222 7.93 -11.30 15.35
N ARG A 223 8.11 -11.20 16.67
CA ARG A 223 7.16 -10.49 17.55
C ARG A 223 7.34 -8.98 17.51
N LYS A 224 8.44 -8.49 16.94
CA LYS A 224 8.80 -7.08 16.80
C LYS A 224 8.52 -6.51 15.42
N ILE A 225 8.28 -7.36 14.41
CA ILE A 225 8.02 -6.91 13.03
C ILE A 225 6.88 -5.86 12.98
N PRO A 226 7.05 -4.75 12.24
CA PRO A 226 6.03 -3.72 12.05
C PRO A 226 5.01 -4.12 10.98
N GLY A 227 3.82 -3.53 11.08
CA GLY A 227 2.75 -3.72 10.11
C GLY A 227 2.13 -5.12 10.11
N ARG A 228 1.40 -5.38 9.03
CA ARG A 228 0.55 -6.56 8.86
C ARG A 228 1.37 -7.78 8.42
N LEU A 229 0.92 -8.95 8.86
CA LEU A 229 1.51 -10.24 8.54
C LEU A 229 0.37 -11.20 8.17
N ILE A 230 0.44 -11.87 7.02
CA ILE A 230 -0.49 -12.95 6.71
C ILE A 230 0.09 -14.25 7.26
N GLY A 231 -0.76 -15.04 7.90
CA GLY A 231 -0.44 -16.38 8.36
C GLY A 231 -1.44 -17.39 7.83
N ARG A 232 -0.94 -18.60 7.54
CA ARG A 232 -1.76 -19.77 7.22
C ARG A 232 -2.35 -20.37 8.49
N ARG A 233 -3.63 -20.71 8.45
CA ARG A 233 -4.42 -21.38 9.49
C ARG A 233 -5.33 -22.43 8.86
N LYS A 234 -6.19 -23.03 9.67
CA LYS A 234 -7.25 -23.93 9.24
C LYS A 234 -8.61 -23.27 9.49
N ASP A 235 -9.55 -23.44 8.58
CA ASP A 235 -10.95 -23.06 8.77
C ASP A 235 -11.69 -24.05 9.70
N THR A 236 -12.99 -23.86 9.88
CA THR A 236 -13.85 -24.75 10.68
C THR A 236 -13.97 -26.17 10.12
N MET A 237 -13.71 -26.35 8.82
CA MET A 237 -13.72 -27.64 8.13
C MET A 237 -12.32 -28.28 8.08
N GLY A 238 -11.29 -27.63 8.64
CA GLY A 238 -9.91 -28.10 8.64
C GLY A 238 -9.10 -27.75 7.39
N ASN A 239 -9.69 -27.04 6.42
CA ASN A 239 -9.02 -26.64 5.18
C ASN A 239 -8.02 -25.51 5.43
N PRO A 240 -6.90 -25.46 4.67
CA PRO A 240 -6.00 -24.31 4.70
C PRO A 240 -6.71 -23.00 4.38
N ALA A 241 -6.53 -21.99 5.23
CA ALA A 241 -7.05 -20.64 5.03
C ALA A 241 -6.04 -19.60 5.51
N TYR A 242 -6.08 -18.39 4.96
CA TYR A 242 -5.19 -17.30 5.32
C TYR A 242 -5.90 -16.27 6.19
N ARG A 243 -5.16 -15.61 7.09
CA ARG A 243 -5.66 -14.46 7.86
C ARG A 243 -4.52 -13.57 8.34
N LEU A 244 -4.87 -12.36 8.80
CA LEU A 244 -3.94 -11.53 9.57
C LEU A 244 -3.50 -12.27 10.85
N ALA A 245 -2.18 -12.31 11.06
CA ALA A 245 -1.52 -13.03 12.14
C ALA A 245 -0.78 -12.09 13.08
N LEU A 246 -0.72 -12.47 14.36
CA LEU A 246 -0.05 -11.71 15.43
C LEU A 246 -0.54 -10.24 15.49
N GLN A 247 -1.84 -10.01 15.31
CA GLN A 247 -2.44 -8.67 15.23
C GLN A 247 -2.26 -7.86 16.52
N THR A 248 -1.99 -8.51 17.66
CA THR A 248 -1.69 -7.82 18.92
C THR A 248 -0.48 -6.89 18.81
N ARG A 249 0.39 -7.01 17.79
CA ARG A 249 1.48 -6.07 17.53
C ARG A 249 1.02 -4.70 17.01
N GLU A 250 -0.18 -4.63 16.44
CA GLU A 250 -0.66 -3.49 15.66
C GLU A 250 -1.39 -2.44 16.51
N GLN A 251 -1.42 -1.20 16.01
CA GLN A 251 -1.96 -0.02 16.71
C GLN A 251 -3.42 -0.17 17.16
N HIS A 252 -4.25 -0.90 16.41
CA HIS A 252 -5.67 -1.08 16.74
C HIS A 252 -5.90 -1.94 18.00
N ILE A 253 -4.89 -2.70 18.45
CA ILE A 253 -4.95 -3.48 19.71
C ILE A 253 -4.07 -2.84 20.78
N ARG A 254 -2.79 -2.55 20.47
CA ARG A 254 -1.81 -2.10 21.47
C ARG A 254 -1.61 -0.59 21.56
N ARG A 255 -2.22 0.19 20.66
CA ARG A 255 -2.17 1.66 20.65
C ARG A 255 -0.73 2.17 20.76
N GLU A 256 -0.42 2.98 21.76
CA GLU A 256 0.92 3.53 22.01
C GLU A 256 2.00 2.48 22.29
N LYS A 257 1.60 1.26 22.69
CA LYS A 257 2.51 0.12 22.92
C LYS A 257 2.66 -0.78 21.69
N ALA A 258 2.04 -0.41 20.56
CA ALA A 258 2.22 -1.13 19.31
C ALA A 258 3.66 -1.00 18.81
N ASN A 259 4.07 -1.92 17.93
CA ASN A 259 5.43 -1.89 17.40
C ASN A 259 5.65 -0.72 16.41
N SER A 260 4.57 -0.20 15.82
CA SER A 260 4.55 0.92 14.88
C SER A 260 3.14 1.54 14.86
N ASN A 261 3.05 2.81 14.43
CA ASN A 261 1.79 3.50 14.20
C ASN A 261 1.16 3.18 12.83
N ILE A 262 1.84 2.39 11.97
CA ILE A 262 1.35 2.05 10.63
C ILE A 262 -0.02 1.34 10.68
N CYS A 263 -0.92 1.76 9.79
CA CYS A 263 -2.26 1.20 9.67
C CYS A 263 -2.60 0.88 8.20
N THR A 264 -2.73 1.92 7.38
CA THR A 264 -2.74 1.79 5.92
C THR A 264 -1.30 1.59 5.45
N SER A 265 -1.06 0.54 4.67
CA SER A 265 0.22 0.28 4.01
C SER A 265 0.03 0.28 2.49
N GLN A 266 0.77 -0.55 1.76
CA GLN A 266 0.84 -0.52 0.29
C GLN A 266 0.44 -1.86 -0.32
N ALA A 267 -0.67 -2.43 0.17
CA ALA A 267 -1.12 -3.79 -0.16
C ALA A 267 -1.38 -4.02 -1.66
N LEU A 268 -2.00 -3.06 -2.36
CA LEU A 268 -2.25 -3.17 -3.81
C LEU A 268 -0.93 -3.29 -4.58
N LEU A 269 0.07 -2.50 -4.21
CA LEU A 269 1.37 -2.48 -4.88
C LEU A 269 2.21 -3.71 -4.53
N ALA A 270 2.09 -4.20 -3.29
CA ALA A 270 2.65 -5.49 -2.90
C ALA A 270 2.05 -6.64 -3.72
N ASN A 271 0.73 -6.63 -3.96
CA ASN A 271 0.08 -7.60 -4.83
C ASN A 271 0.58 -7.49 -6.28
N MET A 272 0.74 -6.27 -6.82
CA MET A 272 1.33 -6.09 -8.15
C MET A 272 2.75 -6.67 -8.24
N ALA A 273 3.60 -6.39 -7.24
CA ALA A 273 4.95 -6.94 -7.18
C ALA A 273 4.97 -8.47 -7.07
N ALA A 274 4.03 -9.06 -6.31
CA ALA A 274 3.85 -10.50 -6.22
C ALA A 274 3.42 -11.10 -7.57
N MET A 275 2.44 -10.49 -8.23
CA MET A 275 2.00 -10.93 -9.57
C MET A 275 3.11 -10.79 -10.61
N TYR A 276 3.93 -9.75 -10.51
CA TYR A 276 5.10 -9.58 -11.37
C TYR A 276 6.09 -10.73 -11.18
N ALA A 277 6.29 -11.13 -9.92
CA ALA A 277 7.16 -12.25 -9.60
C ALA A 277 6.63 -13.60 -10.08
N VAL A 278 5.33 -13.84 -9.93
CA VAL A 278 4.65 -15.02 -10.47
C VAL A 278 4.74 -15.04 -12.00
N TYR A 279 4.52 -13.91 -12.66
CA TYR A 279 4.52 -13.80 -14.12
C TYR A 279 5.89 -14.09 -14.75
N HIS A 280 6.98 -13.64 -14.11
CA HIS A 280 8.32 -13.84 -14.64
C HIS A 280 9.01 -15.11 -14.14
N GLY A 281 8.71 -15.54 -12.91
CA GLY A 281 9.41 -16.63 -12.25
C GLY A 281 10.91 -16.36 -12.04
N PRO A 282 11.63 -17.27 -11.35
CA PRO A 282 13.04 -17.09 -11.03
C PRO A 282 13.94 -17.00 -12.26
N VAL A 283 13.64 -17.78 -13.31
CA VAL A 283 14.41 -17.79 -14.56
C VAL A 283 14.27 -16.46 -15.30
N GLY A 284 13.04 -15.92 -15.38
CA GLY A 284 12.78 -14.63 -16.03
C GLY A 284 13.49 -13.47 -15.32
N PHE A 285 13.50 -13.47 -13.99
CA PHE A 285 14.23 -12.47 -13.21
C PHE A 285 15.75 -12.55 -13.40
N ALA A 286 16.33 -13.74 -13.30
CA ALA A 286 17.77 -13.92 -13.48
C ALA A 286 18.21 -13.47 -14.88
N LYS A 287 17.40 -13.74 -15.91
CA LYS A 287 17.64 -13.22 -17.27
C LYS A 287 17.61 -11.69 -17.30
N LYS A 288 16.54 -11.07 -16.79
CA LYS A 288 16.43 -9.59 -16.76
C LYS A 288 17.59 -8.92 -16.02
N CYS A 289 18.00 -9.48 -14.88
CA CYS A 289 19.11 -8.93 -14.11
C CYS A 289 20.44 -9.08 -14.88
N LYS A 290 20.67 -10.23 -15.54
CA LYS A 290 21.83 -10.41 -16.42
C LYS A 290 21.83 -9.43 -17.59
N ASP A 291 20.70 -9.26 -18.28
CA ASP A 291 20.57 -8.32 -19.40
C ASP A 291 20.93 -6.88 -18.96
N LEU A 292 20.42 -6.45 -17.80
CA LEU A 292 20.76 -5.15 -17.21
C LEU A 292 22.22 -5.01 -16.80
N ARG A 293 22.87 -6.10 -16.34
CA ARG A 293 24.30 -6.11 -15.99
C ARG A 293 25.20 -6.12 -17.23
N MET A 294 24.74 -6.71 -18.34
CA MET A 294 25.49 -6.82 -19.59
C MET A 294 25.45 -5.55 -20.42
N HIS A 295 24.49 -4.65 -20.18
CA HIS A 295 24.58 -3.25 -20.58
C HIS A 295 25.63 -2.51 -19.72
N LYS A 296 26.90 -2.88 -19.92
CA LYS A 296 28.03 -2.01 -19.57
C LYS A 296 27.96 -0.79 -20.49
N PHE A 297 27.80 0.38 -19.92
CA PHE A 297 28.20 1.63 -20.57
C PHE A 297 29.72 1.67 -20.68
#